data_AF-A0A7D9D4L8-F1
#
_entry.id   AF-A0A7D9D4L8-F1
#
_cell.length_a   1.000
_cell.length_b   1.000
_cell.length_c   1.000
_cell.angle_alpha   90.00
_cell.angle_beta   90.00
_cell.angle_gamma   90.00
#
_symmetry.space_group_name_H-M   'P 1'
#
loop_
_entity.id
_entity.type
_entity.pdbx_description
1 polymer ?
#
loop_
_entity_poly.entity_id
_entity_poly.type
_entity_poly.pdbx_seq_one_letter_code
_entity_poly.pdbx_strand_id
1 'polypeptide(L)' 'EKAYAFIVSEIGHSWKNFARGLGVREGHLDRIDEVLRYHEEGCDGREWKIKLLEAFRICRRNDIRVEVQ' A
#
# COMPACT_ATOMS: atom_id res chain seq x y z
N GLU A 1 2.17 -12.34 -1.76
CA GLU A 1 3.49 -12.04 -2.36
C GLU A 1 3.46 -11.26 -3.68
N LYS A 2 2.90 -11.74 -4.80
CA LYS A 2 2.99 -11.03 -6.10
C LYS A 2 2.45 -9.59 -6.08
N ALA A 3 1.36 -9.34 -5.35
CA ALA A 3 0.78 -8.00 -5.24
C ALA A 3 1.74 -7.02 -4.55
N TYR A 4 2.36 -7.39 -3.42
CA TYR A 4 3.28 -6.50 -2.72
C TYR A 4 4.52 -6.16 -3.54
N ALA A 5 5.12 -7.16 -4.19
CA ALA A 5 6.27 -6.93 -5.07
C ALA A 5 5.94 -5.98 -6.23
N PHE A 6 4.77 -6.14 -6.85
CA PHE A 6 4.28 -5.23 -7.89
C PHE A 6 4.04 -3.82 -7.36
N ILE A 7 3.45 -3.68 -6.16
CA ILE A 7 3.21 -2.37 -5.57
C ILE A 7 4.54 -1.65 -5.30
N VAL A 8 5.56 -2.36 -4.80
CA VAL A 8 6.91 -1.79 -4.60
C VAL A 8 7.50 -1.27 -5.90
N SER A 9 7.36 -2.00 -7.02
CA SER A 9 7.92 -1.56 -8.31
C SER A 9 7.17 -0.36 -8.90
N GLU A 10 5.84 -0.31 -8.75
CA GLU A 10 5.03 0.68 -9.47
C GLU A 10 4.69 1.94 -8.67
N ILE A 11 4.68 1.89 -7.33
CA ILE A 11 4.11 2.99 -6.52
C ILE A 11 4.90 4.30 -6.62
N GLY A 12 6.20 4.21 -6.90
CA GLY A 12 7.10 5.36 -7.11
C GLY A 12 6.94 6.43 -6.02
N HIS A 13 6.91 7.70 -6.42
CA HIS A 13 6.84 8.84 -5.49
C HIS A 13 5.49 8.95 -4.73
N SER A 14 4.46 8.20 -5.14
CA SER A 14 3.15 8.21 -4.47
C SER A 14 3.13 7.40 -3.17
N TRP A 15 4.21 6.70 -2.84
CA TRP A 15 4.27 5.75 -1.73
C TRP A 15 3.92 6.37 -0.37
N LYS A 16 4.29 7.63 -0.11
CA LYS A 16 3.97 8.31 1.15
C LYS A 16 2.47 8.58 1.31
N ASN A 17 1.81 9.01 0.23
CA ASN A 17 0.35 9.20 0.22
C ASN A 17 -0.39 7.87 0.34
N PHE A 18 0.17 6.82 -0.27
CA PHE A 18 -0.33 5.46 -0.12
C PHE A 18 -0.18 4.95 1.32
N ALA A 19 0.97 5.13 1.95
CA ALA A 19 1.22 4.77 3.34
C ALA A 19 0.25 5.49 4.30
N ARG A 20 0.00 6.78 4.06
CA ARG A 20 -1.03 7.54 4.78
C ARG A 20 -2.42 6.95 4.60
N GLY A 21 -2.74 6.45 3.41
CA GLY A 21 -4.00 5.74 3.13
C GLY A 21 -4.14 4.43 3.91
N LEU A 22 -3.02 3.76 4.21
CA LEU A 22 -2.96 2.59 5.10
C LEU A 22 -2.93 2.96 6.60
N GLY A 23 -3.04 4.25 6.94
CA GLY A 23 -3.01 4.72 8.32
C GLY A 23 -1.62 4.81 8.94
N VAL A 24 -0.55 4.62 8.15
CA VAL A 24 0.83 4.80 8.60
C VAL A 24 1.11 6.29 8.75
N ARG A 25 1.52 6.72 9.95
CA ARG A 25 1.90 8.11 10.22
C ARG A 25 3.22 8.45 9.53
N GLU A 26 3.31 9.67 9.03
CA GLU A 26 4.53 10.18 8.41
C GLU A 26 5.70 10.18 9.42
N GLY A 27 6.87 9.72 8.98
CA GLY A 27 8.06 9.56 9.83
C GLY A 27 8.12 8.28 10.65
N HIS A 28 7.11 7.40 10.56
CA HIS A 28 7.18 6.08 11.20
C HIS A 28 8.05 5.11 10.39
N LEU A 29 8.02 5.22 9.05
CA LEU A 29 8.69 4.33 8.11
C LEU A 29 9.28 5.13 6.96
N ASP A 30 10.47 4.74 6.49
CA ASP A 30 11.22 5.46 5.46
C ASP A 30 11.15 4.80 4.09
N ARG A 31 10.62 3.58 4.02
CA ARG A 31 10.57 2.77 2.80
C ARG A 31 9.20 2.15 2.58
N ILE A 32 8.81 2.00 1.31
CA ILE A 32 7.58 1.28 0.92
C ILE A 32 7.59 -0.18 1.39
N ASP A 33 8.75 -0.86 1.34
CA ASP A 33 8.87 -2.26 1.77
C ASP A 33 8.45 -2.43 3.24
N GLU A 34 8.80 -1.46 4.09
CA GLU A 34 8.46 -1.45 5.51
C GLU A 34 6.96 -1.19 5.70
N VAL A 35 6.38 -0.27 4.92
CA VAL A 35 4.94 0.03 4.95
C VAL A 35 4.12 -1.21 4.60
N LEU A 36 4.53 -1.94 3.56
CA LEU A 36 3.82 -3.14 3.12
C LEU A 36 4.01 -4.30 4.10
N ARG A 37 5.19 -4.46 4.69
CA ARG A 37 5.42 -5.45 5.75
C ARG A 37 4.57 -5.14 6.99
N TYR A 38 4.55 -3.88 7.42
CA TYR A 38 3.69 -3.43 8.53
C TYR A 38 2.21 -3.73 8.26
N HIS A 39 1.74 -3.47 7.04
CA HIS A 39 0.38 -3.81 6.63
C HIS A 39 0.14 -5.33 6.62
N GLU A 40 1.06 -6.12 6.09
CA GLU A 40 0.96 -7.58 6.02
C GLU A 40 0.92 -8.22 7.42
N GLU A 41 1.74 -7.73 8.36
CA GLU A 41 1.80 -8.23 9.74
C GLU A 41 0.59 -7.78 10.58
N GLY A 42 0.04 -6.60 10.32
CA GLY A 42 -1.02 -5.99 11.13
C GLY A 42 -2.44 -6.18 10.61
N CYS A 43 -2.63 -6.67 9.38
CA CYS A 43 -3.95 -6.75 8.76
C CYS A 43 -4.57 -8.15 8.82
N ASP A 44 -5.89 -8.21 9.02
CA ASP A 44 -6.66 -9.45 8.81
C ASP A 44 -6.51 -9.90 7.34
N GLY A 45 -6.19 -11.17 7.14
CA GLY A 45 -6.04 -11.80 5.82
C GLY A 45 -7.32 -11.77 4.95
N ARG A 46 -8.47 -11.37 5.49
CA ARG A 46 -9.69 -11.11 4.73
C ARG A 46 -9.83 -9.65 4.28
N GLU A 47 -9.16 -8.70 4.94
CA GLU A 47 -9.30 -7.26 4.69
C GLU A 47 -8.09 -6.63 4.00
N TRP A 48 -6.94 -7.31 3.96
CA TRP A 48 -5.69 -6.74 3.45
C TRP A 48 -5.84 -6.11 2.06
N LYS A 49 -6.59 -6.79 1.18
CA LYS A 49 -6.83 -6.32 -0.19
C LYS A 49 -7.73 -5.08 -0.22
N ILE A 50 -8.78 -5.03 0.61
CA ILE A 50 -9.68 -3.87 0.69
C ILE A 50 -8.91 -2.62 1.10
N LYS A 51 -8.08 -2.73 2.13
CA LYS A 51 -7.25 -1.62 2.63
C LYS A 51 -6.24 -1.13 1.58
N LEU A 52 -5.64 -2.03 0.81
CA LEU A 52 -4.78 -1.66 -0.32
C LEU A 52 -5.55 -0.87 -1.38
N LEU A 53 -6.73 -1.36 -1.78
CA LEU A 53 -7.55 -0.71 -2.81
C LEU A 53 -8.04 0.69 -2.37
N GLU A 54 -8.35 0.86 -1.08
CA GLU A 54 -8.68 2.15 -0.49
C GLU A 54 -7.48 3.09 -0.46
N ALA A 55 -6.30 2.60 -0.06
CA ALA A 55 -5.08 3.38 -0.09
C ALA A 55 -4.72 3.84 -1.52
N PHE A 56 -4.93 3.01 -2.54
CA PHE A 56 -4.75 3.40 -3.95
C PHE A 56 -5.75 4.46 -4.41
N ARG A 57 -7.00 4.42 -3.93
CA ARG A 57 -7.98 5.49 -4.20
C ARG A 57 -7.50 6.82 -3.61
N ILE A 58 -6.98 6.80 -2.38
CA ILE A 58 -6.50 8.00 -1.69
C ILE A 58 -5.29 8.60 -2.42
N CYS A 59 -4.33 7.79 -2.83
CA CYS A 59 -3.13 8.26 -3.54
C CYS A 59 -3.34 8.44 -5.06
N ARG A 60 -4.57 8.24 -5.55
CA ARG A 60 -4.99 8.36 -6.96
C ARG A 60 -4.25 7.44 -7.94
N ARG A 61 -3.69 6.33 -7.46
CA ARG A 61 -3.05 5.29 -8.28
C ARG A 61 -4.05 4.22 -8.71
N ASN A 62 -5.03 4.64 -9.50
CA ASN A 62 -6.07 3.75 -10.02
C ASN A 62 -5.51 2.73 -11.02
N ASP A 63 -4.40 3.05 -11.67
CA ASP A 63 -3.60 2.16 -12.52
C ASP A 63 -3.15 0.92 -11.73
N ILE A 64 -2.49 1.11 -10.59
CA ILE A 64 -2.07 -0.01 -9.71
C ILE A 64 -3.30 -0.71 -9.12
N ARG A 65 -4.33 0.07 -8.75
CA ARG A 65 -5.56 -0.48 -8.16
C ARG A 65 -6.22 -1.54 -9.04
N VAL A 66 -6.28 -1.31 -10.35
CA VAL A 66 -6.90 -2.23 -11.32
C VAL A 66 -6.09 -3.52 -11.44
N GLU A 67 -4.76 -3.43 -11.46
CA GLU A 67 -3.86 -4.60 -11.54
C GLU A 67 -3.85 -5.44 -10.25
N VAL A 68 -4.06 -4.81 -9.09
CA VAL A 68 -4.12 -5.50 -7.79
C VAL A 68 -5.50 -6.14 -7.52
N GLN A 69 -6.57 -5.66 -8.19
CA GLN A 69 -7.96 -6.10 -8.00
C GLN A 69 -8.18 -7.58 -8.36
#